data_AF-A0A358M5P6-F1
#
_entry.id   AF-A0A358M5P6-F1
#
_cell.length_a   1.000
_cell.length_b   1.000
_cell.length_c   1.000
_cell.angle_alpha   90.00
_cell.angle_beta   90.00
_cell.angle_gamma   90.00
#
_symmetry.space_group_name_H-M   'P 1'
#
loop_
_entity.id
_entity.type
_entity.pdbx_description
1 polymer ?
#
loop_
_entity_poly.entity_id
_entity_poly.type
_entity_poly.pdbx_seq_one_letter_code
_entity_poly.pdbx_strand_id
1 'polypeptide(L)'
;FICGAYMPISSFGSGLQKIVLFLPGTYGTSLVRNHAMRGVLAEMQSQSLPPEVIESLKDALDCNLYFFGSQVSIPIMYLILGGTAVLLIAVYILLNMLKKKV
;
A
#
# COMPACT_ATOMS: atom_id res chain seq x y z
N PHE A 1 -7.92 -8.94 -4.14
CA PHE A 1 -9.28 -8.45 -3.83
C PHE A 1 -9.30 -7.65 -2.51
N ILE A 2 -8.95 -8.27 -1.38
CA ILE A 2 -9.06 -7.65 -0.04
C ILE A 2 -8.07 -6.51 0.23
N CYS A 3 -6.91 -6.49 -0.44
CA CYS A 3 -5.84 -5.49 -0.26
C CYS A 3 -6.10 -4.17 -1.01
N GLY A 4 -7.37 -3.81 -1.23
CA GLY A 4 -7.75 -2.66 -2.05
C GLY A 4 -7.61 -2.85 -3.57
N ALA A 5 -7.18 -4.01 -4.06
CA ALA A 5 -6.85 -4.19 -5.48
C ALA A 5 -8.04 -4.11 -6.45
N TYR A 6 -9.25 -4.42 -5.99
CA TYR A 6 -10.48 -4.37 -6.81
C TYR A 6 -11.32 -3.12 -6.52
N MET A 7 -11.56 -2.85 -5.24
CA MET A 7 -12.29 -1.68 -4.76
C MET A 7 -11.36 -0.87 -3.84
N PRO A 8 -11.40 0.47 -3.88
CA PRO A 8 -10.61 1.28 -2.97
C PRO A 8 -10.92 0.99 -1.49
N ILE A 9 -9.88 0.97 -0.66
CA ILE A 9 -9.95 0.80 0.79
C ILE A 9 -10.79 1.91 1.42
N SER A 10 -10.71 3.13 0.87
CA SER A 10 -11.60 4.25 1.22
C SER A 10 -13.09 3.88 1.19
N SER A 11 -13.51 2.90 0.37
CA SER A 11 -14.89 2.43 0.28
C SER A 11 -15.28 1.34 1.29
N PHE A 12 -14.32 0.83 2.08
CA PHE A 12 -14.59 -0.19 3.09
C PHE A 12 -15.07 0.42 4.41
N GLY A 13 -15.77 -0.38 5.23
CA GLY A 13 -16.07 -0.01 6.61
C GLY A 13 -14.80 0.16 7.45
N SER A 14 -14.86 1.02 8.47
CA SER A 14 -13.69 1.44 9.28
C SER A 14 -12.91 0.28 9.92
N GLY A 15 -13.59 -0.80 10.33
CA GLY A 15 -12.94 -2.00 10.86
C GLY A 15 -12.10 -2.70 9.80
N LEU A 16 -12.66 -2.92 8.61
CA LEU A 16 -11.95 -3.58 7.51
C LEU A 16 -10.79 -2.71 6.99
N GLN A 17 -10.98 -1.39 6.88
CA GLN A 17 -9.92 -0.46 6.53
C GLN A 17 -8.68 -0.65 7.43
N LYS A 18 -8.87 -0.76 8.74
CA LYS A 18 -7.77 -0.96 9.69
C LYS A 18 -7.10 -2.33 9.52
N ILE A 19 -7.89 -3.39 9.31
CA ILE A 19 -7.37 -4.75 9.17
C ILE A 19 -6.51 -4.89 7.91
N VAL A 20 -6.99 -4.37 6.77
CA VAL A 20 -6.26 -4.53 5.50
C VAL A 20 -4.93 -3.80 5.49
N LEU A 21 -4.76 -2.75 6.31
CA LEU A 21 -3.49 -2.06 6.45
C LEU A 21 -2.40 -2.91 7.11
N PHE A 22 -2.73 -3.99 7.81
CA PHE A 22 -1.72 -4.95 8.30
C PHE A 22 -1.20 -5.90 7.21
N LEU A 23 -1.83 -5.89 6.03
CA LEU A 23 -1.45 -6.78 4.94
C LEU A 23 -0.35 -6.14 4.08
N PRO A 24 0.80 -6.80 3.85
CA PRO A 24 1.87 -6.26 3.01
C PRO A 24 1.40 -5.96 1.58
N GLY A 25 0.43 -6.76 1.08
CA GLY A 25 -0.15 -6.57 -0.25
C GLY A 25 -0.90 -5.25 -0.43
N THR A 26 -1.41 -4.65 0.65
CA THR A 26 -2.09 -3.35 0.60
C THR A 26 -1.15 -2.24 0.15
N TYR A 27 0.07 -2.24 0.69
CA TYR A 27 1.13 -1.32 0.30
C TYR A 27 1.56 -1.56 -1.15
N GLY A 28 1.62 -2.82 -1.59
CA GLY A 28 1.87 -3.15 -3.00
C GLY A 28 0.83 -2.55 -3.95
N THR A 29 -0.46 -2.68 -3.63
CA THR A 29 -1.54 -2.06 -4.42
C THR A 29 -1.38 -0.55 -4.50
N SER A 30 -1.14 0.11 -3.36
CA SER A 30 -0.98 1.56 -3.30
C SER A 30 0.24 2.04 -4.09
N LEU A 31 1.37 1.31 -4.04
CA LEU A 31 2.55 1.60 -4.84
C LEU A 31 2.27 1.52 -6.34
N VAL A 32 1.56 0.49 -6.80
CA VAL A 32 1.15 0.36 -8.21
C VAL A 32 0.28 1.55 -8.63
N ARG A 33 -0.68 1.96 -7.79
CA ARG A 33 -1.53 3.11 -8.08
C ARG A 33 -0.76 4.43 -8.11
N ASN A 34 0.11 4.68 -7.12
CA ASN A 34 0.99 5.85 -7.13
C ASN A 34 1.81 5.93 -8.41
N HIS A 35 2.35 4.80 -8.87
CA HIS A 35 3.11 4.74 -10.12
C HIS A 35 2.24 5.04 -11.34
N ALA A 36 1.09 4.37 -11.46
CA ALA A 36 0.18 4.52 -12.60
C ALA A 36 -0.45 5.93 -12.68
N MET A 37 -0.78 6.53 -11.54
CA MET A 37 -1.43 7.84 -11.44
C MET A 37 -0.45 9.02 -11.50
N ARG A 38 0.87 8.79 -11.43
CA ARG A 38 1.87 9.86 -11.35
C ARG A 38 1.74 10.90 -12.46
N GLY A 39 1.49 10.47 -13.69
CA GLY A 39 1.36 11.36 -14.84
C GLY A 39 0.16 12.30 -14.74
N VAL A 40 -1.03 11.73 -14.49
CA VAL A 40 -2.26 12.53 -14.39
C VAL A 40 -2.23 13.47 -13.18
N LEU A 41 -1.69 13.04 -12.03
CA LEU A 41 -1.56 13.90 -10.85
C LEU A 41 -0.59 15.07 -11.10
N ALA A 42 0.51 14.84 -11.82
CA ALA A 42 1.43 15.89 -12.20
C ALA A 42 0.79 16.90 -13.17
N GLU A 43 -0.04 16.43 -14.10
CA GLU A 43 -0.76 17.30 -15.03
C GLU A 43 -1.87 18.11 -14.33
N MET A 44 -2.57 17.52 -13.37
CA MET A 44 -3.53 18.29 -12.54
C MET A 44 -2.83 19.42 -11.79
N GLN A 45 -1.62 19.16 -11.28
CA GLN A 45 -0.81 20.19 -10.62
C GLN A 45 -0.32 21.26 -11.61
N SER A 46 0.07 20.89 -12.82
CA SER A 46 0.51 21.84 -13.87
C SER A 46 -0.62 22.78 -14.29
N GLN A 47 -1.86 22.28 -14.31
CA GLN A 47 -3.08 23.05 -14.57
C GLN A 47 -3.57 23.88 -13.37
N SER A 48 -2.78 23.98 -12.30
CA SER A 48 -3.08 24.79 -11.11
C SER A 48 -4.38 24.37 -10.39
N LEU A 49 -4.74 23.09 -10.42
CA LEU A 49 -5.82 22.59 -9.56
C LEU A 49 -5.47 22.78 -8.08
N PRO A 50 -6.46 23.08 -7.22
CA PRO A 50 -6.22 23.23 -5.79
C PRO A 50 -5.58 21.97 -5.19
N PRO A 51 -4.52 22.11 -4.37
CA PRO A 51 -3.85 20.98 -3.74
C PRO A 51 -4.80 20.07 -2.95
N GLU A 52 -5.83 20.63 -2.32
CA GLU A 52 -6.83 19.91 -1.54
C GLU A 52 -7.63 18.92 -2.41
N VAL A 53 -7.91 19.27 -3.67
CA VAL A 53 -8.61 18.40 -4.62
C VAL A 53 -7.72 17.22 -5.02
N ILE A 54 -6.45 17.49 -5.29
CA ILE A 54 -5.45 16.47 -5.63
C ILE A 54 -5.28 15.50 -4.45
N GLU A 55 -5.21 16.01 -3.23
CA GLU A 55 -5.02 15.18 -2.04
C GLU A 55 -6.25 14.33 -1.74
N SER A 56 -7.45 14.91 -1.84
CA SER A 56 -8.70 14.16 -1.69
C SER A 56 -8.83 13.03 -2.71
N LEU A 57 -8.36 13.26 -3.95
CA LEU A 57 -8.35 12.24 -4.99
C LEU A 57 -7.35 11.11 -4.66
N LYS A 58 -6.15 11.43 -4.18
CA LYS A 58 -5.18 10.42 -3.75
C LYS A 58 -5.72 9.57 -2.60
N ASP A 59 -6.43 10.17 -1.65
CA ASP A 59 -7.07 9.46 -0.55
C ASP A 59 -8.18 8.53 -1.07
N ALA A 60 -9.03 9.03 -1.98
CA ALA A 60 -10.10 8.23 -2.58
C ALA A 60 -9.59 7.02 -3.37
N LEU A 61 -8.44 7.17 -4.04
CA LEU A 61 -7.81 6.14 -4.86
C LEU A 61 -6.78 5.29 -4.08
N ASP A 62 -6.67 5.44 -2.77
CA ASP A 62 -5.65 4.80 -1.92
C ASP A 62 -4.20 4.99 -2.43
N CYS A 63 -3.91 6.12 -3.08
CA CYS A 63 -2.52 6.55 -3.30
C CYS A 63 -1.89 7.00 -1.98
N ASN A 64 -2.71 7.52 -1.07
CA ASN A 64 -2.34 7.75 0.32
C ASN A 64 -2.91 6.64 1.20
N LEU A 65 -2.10 6.15 2.13
CA LEU A 65 -2.52 5.20 3.17
C LEU A 65 -2.23 5.81 4.53
N TYR A 66 -3.12 5.60 5.49
CA TYR A 66 -2.98 6.12 6.85
C TYR A 66 -3.03 4.98 7.86
N PHE A 67 -1.91 4.71 8.53
CA PHE A 67 -1.81 3.71 9.59
C PHE A 67 -1.99 4.39 10.94
N PHE A 68 -3.08 4.09 11.65
CA PHE A 68 -3.46 4.76 12.90
C PHE A 68 -3.41 6.30 12.82
N GLY A 69 -3.89 6.86 11.71
CA GLY A 69 -3.92 8.31 11.47
C GLY A 69 -2.61 8.91 10.96
N SER A 70 -1.53 8.14 10.88
CA SER A 70 -0.25 8.59 10.31
C SER A 70 -0.13 8.16 8.86
N GLN A 71 0.13 9.11 7.95
CA GLN A 71 0.34 8.80 6.55
C GLN A 71 1.59 7.94 6.38
N VAL A 72 1.47 6.85 5.63
CA VAL A 72 2.58 5.96 5.31
C VAL A 72 3.28 6.48 4.06
N SER A 73 4.55 6.86 4.19
CA SER A 73 5.33 7.37 3.06
C SER A 73 5.68 6.26 2.07
N ILE A 74 5.87 6.61 0.78
CA ILE A 74 6.25 5.65 -0.27
C ILE A 74 7.47 4.80 0.09
N PRO A 75 8.58 5.36 0.65
CA PRO A 75 9.71 4.54 1.07
C PRO A 75 9.33 3.50 2.13
N ILE A 76 8.46 3.87 3.09
CA ILE A 76 7.97 2.93 4.11
C ILE A 76 7.13 1.83 3.47
N MET A 77 6.28 2.16 2.48
CA MET A 77 5.52 1.14 1.74
C MET A 77 6.43 0.11 1.07
N TYR A 78 7.51 0.55 0.43
CA TYR A 78 8.52 -0.35 -0.15
C TYR A 78 9.24 -1.19 0.91
N LEU A 79 9.58 -0.60 2.05
CA LEU A 79 10.21 -1.32 3.16
C LEU A 79 9.28 -2.41 3.74
N ILE A 80 7.99 -2.12 3.89
CA ILE A 80 7.01 -3.11 4.36
C ILE A 80 6.88 -4.25 3.36
N LEU A 81 6.68 -3.94 2.07
CA LEU A 81 6.52 -4.95 1.03
C LEU A 81 7.77 -5.81 0.87
N GLY A 82 8.93 -5.16 0.70
CA GLY A 82 10.22 -5.84 0.51
C GLY A 82 10.68 -6.59 1.74
N GLY A 83 10.55 -5.98 2.93
CA GLY A 83 10.88 -6.62 4.20
C GLY A 83 10.03 -7.85 4.47
N THR A 84 8.73 -7.79 4.13
CA THR A 84 7.85 -8.97 4.28
C THR A 84 8.24 -10.08 3.30
N ALA A 85 8.58 -9.76 2.05
CA ALA A 85 9.04 -10.76 1.10
C ALA A 85 10.33 -11.46 1.56
N VAL A 86 11.33 -10.68 2.01
CA VAL A 86 12.59 -11.21 2.55
C VAL A 86 12.34 -12.08 3.78
N LEU A 87 11.48 -11.64 4.70
CA LEU A 87 11.12 -12.40 5.90
C LEU A 87 10.48 -13.75 5.54
N LEU A 88 9.51 -13.76 4.63
CA LEU A 88 8.83 -15.00 4.22
C LEU A 88 9.80 -15.98 3.53
N ILE A 89 10.72 -15.48 2.71
CA ILE A 89 11.78 -16.29 2.08
C ILE A 89 12.70 -16.88 3.16
N ALA A 90 13.15 -16.07 4.12
CA ALA A 90 14.02 -16.53 5.21
C ALA A 90 13.34 -17.61 6.07
N VAL A 91 12.07 -17.41 6.42
CA VAL A 91 11.26 -18.39 7.15
C VAL A 91 11.12 -19.68 6.34
N TYR A 92 10.83 -19.60 5.05
CA TYR A 92 10.74 -20.77 4.18
C TYR A 92 12.07 -21.56 4.16
N ILE A 93 13.20 -20.88 3.99
CA ILE A 93 14.53 -21.53 4.00
C ILE A 93 14.77 -22.22 5.35
N LEU A 94 14.52 -21.53 6.46
CA LEU A 94 14.70 -22.08 7.82
C LEU A 94 13.85 -23.33 8.05
N LEU A 95 12.57 -23.30 7.66
CA LEU A 95 11.67 -24.45 7.79
C LEU A 95 12.18 -25.67 7.01
N ASN A 96 12.72 -25.46 5.80
CA ASN A 96 13.28 -26.55 4.99
C ASN A 96 14.59 -27.08 5.56
N MET A 97 15.44 -26.22 6.11
CA MET A 97 16.67 -26.63 6.80
C MET A 97 16.37 -27.48 8.03
N LEU A 98 15.37 -27.10 8.82
CA LEU A 98 14.94 -27.84 10.01
C LEU A 98 14.29 -29.17 9.64
N LYS A 99 13.43 -29.21 8.60
CA LYS A 99 12.83 -30.46 8.10
C LYS A 99 13.86 -31.47 7.58
N LYS A 100 14.95 -31.02 6.97
CA LYS A 100 16.02 -31.91 6.49
C LYS A 100 16.83 -32.53 7.65
N LYS A 101 16.75 -31.95 8.85
CA LYS A 101 17.52 -32.34 10.03
C LYS A 101 16.78 -33.32 10.96
N VAL A 102 15.49 -33.59 10.71
CA VAL A 102 14.65 -34.57 11.42
C VAL A 102 14.42 -35.77 10.52
#